data_AF-A0A8D2CV19-F1
#
_entry.id   AF-A0A8D2CV19-F1
#
_cell.length_a   1.000
_cell.length_b   1.000
_cell.length_c   1.000
_cell.angle_alpha   90.00
_cell.angle_beta   90.00
_cell.angle_gamma   90.00
#
_symmetry.space_group_name_H-M   'P 1'
#
loop_
_entity.id
_entity.type
_entity.pdbx_description
1 polymer ?
#
loop_
_entity_poly.entity_id
_entity_poly.type
_entity_poly.pdbx_seq_one_letter_code
_entity_poly.pdbx_strand_id
1 'polypeptide(L)'
;VHDQEDLVYQVKLAEKASWRIISSIEQKGENKGEEDKLKMIREYWQMSKVFYYTMKGDYHRYLAEFATGNDRKEAAENSLVAYKAASDIPMTDFH
;
A
#
# COMPACT_ATOMS: atom_id res chain seq x y z
N VAL A 1 -17.02 1.79 -10.09
CA VAL A 1 -16.76 0.40 -10.56
C VAL A 1 -15.26 0.10 -10.69
N HIS A 2 -14.37 1.10 -10.81
CA HIS A 2 -12.91 0.87 -10.79
C HIS A 2 -12.28 0.63 -9.40
N ASP A 3 -12.91 1.07 -8.31
CA ASP A 3 -12.26 1.04 -6.97
C ASP A 3 -12.09 -0.34 -6.34
N GLN A 4 -12.95 -1.33 -6.65
CA GLN A 4 -12.86 -2.65 -6.02
C GLN A 4 -11.76 -3.54 -6.63
N GLU A 5 -11.46 -3.36 -7.92
CA GLU A 5 -10.41 -4.14 -8.59
C GLU A 5 -9.01 -3.71 -8.13
N ASP A 6 -8.84 -2.43 -7.81
CA ASP A 6 -7.55 -1.87 -7.37
C ASP A 6 -7.19 -2.35 -5.95
N LEU A 7 -8.15 -2.36 -5.01
CA LEU A 7 -7.90 -2.88 -3.65
C LEU A 7 -7.58 -4.37 -3.64
N VAL A 8 -8.30 -5.16 -4.45
CA VAL A 8 -8.00 -6.60 -4.61
C VAL A 8 -6.60 -6.79 -5.18
N TYR A 9 -6.16 -5.93 -6.10
CA TYR A 9 -4.82 -5.96 -6.66
C TYR A 9 -3.75 -5.61 -5.61
N GLN A 10 -3.95 -4.55 -4.82
CA GLN A 10 -3.03 -4.16 -3.74
C GLN A 10 -2.91 -5.23 -2.65
N VAL A 11 -4.03 -5.87 -2.27
CA VAL A 11 -4.03 -6.99 -1.31
C VAL A 11 -3.25 -8.18 -1.87
N LYS A 12 -3.47 -8.56 -3.13
CA LYS A 12 -2.71 -9.63 -3.79
C LYS A 12 -1.22 -9.33 -3.87
N LEU A 13 -0.83 -8.08 -4.10
CA LEU A 13 0.58 -7.66 -4.07
C LEU A 13 1.18 -7.81 -2.68
N ALA A 14 0.46 -7.37 -1.64
CA ALA A 14 0.90 -7.53 -0.25
C ALA A 14 1.01 -9.01 0.16
N GLU A 15 0.06 -9.86 -0.24
CA GLU A 15 0.12 -11.31 -0.04
C GLU A 15 1.35 -11.91 -0.72
N LYS A 16 1.59 -11.56 -1.99
CA LYS A 16 2.75 -12.06 -2.75
C LYS A 16 4.07 -11.64 -2.12
N ALA A 17 4.19 -10.39 -1.65
CA ALA A 17 5.36 -9.90 -0.94
C ALA A 17 5.56 -10.64 0.39
N SER A 18 4.48 -10.87 1.15
CA SER A 18 4.51 -11.63 2.41
C SER A 18 4.96 -13.08 2.19
N TRP A 19 4.39 -13.77 1.20
CA TRP A 19 4.77 -15.14 0.83
C TRP A 19 6.24 -15.26 0.42
N ARG A 20 6.76 -14.27 -0.32
CA ARG A 20 8.19 -14.21 -0.65
C ARG A 20 9.03 -14.12 0.61
N ILE A 21 8.69 -13.24 1.55
CA ILE A 21 9.42 -13.08 2.83
C ILE A 21 9.42 -14.39 3.62
N ILE A 22 8.26 -14.99 3.81
CA ILE A 22 8.10 -16.23 4.58
C ILE A 22 8.91 -17.36 3.96
N SER A 23 8.79 -17.58 2.65
CA SER A 23 9.55 -18.62 1.94
C SER A 23 11.07 -18.41 2.00
N SER A 24 11.56 -17.16 1.96
CA SER A 24 12.99 -16.84 2.11
C SER A 24 13.51 -17.11 3.54
N ILE A 25 12.66 -16.96 4.55
CA ILE A 25 13.00 -17.30 5.94
C ILE A 25 13.00 -18.82 6.13
N GLU A 26 12.03 -19.53 5.54
CA GLU A 26 11.90 -20.99 5.62
C GLU A 26 13.01 -21.75 4.88
N GLN A 27 13.51 -21.22 3.76
CA GLN A 27 14.54 -21.86 2.93
C GLN A 27 15.97 -21.87 3.50
N LYS A 28 16.18 -21.73 4.82
CA LYS A 28 17.54 -21.56 5.35
C LYS A 28 18.37 -22.86 5.35
N GLY A 29 19.23 -22.96 4.34
CA GLY A 29 20.52 -23.65 4.35
C GLY A 29 21.47 -22.88 3.43
N GLU A 30 22.58 -22.37 3.98
CA GLU A 30 23.73 -21.74 3.29
C GLU A 30 23.65 -20.22 3.02
N ASN A 31 24.50 -19.49 3.74
CA ASN A 31 25.08 -18.15 3.54
C ASN A 31 24.83 -17.41 2.20
N LYS A 32 23.58 -17.09 1.87
CA LYS A 32 23.24 -16.23 0.73
C LYS A 32 22.17 -15.20 1.12
N GLY A 33 22.56 -13.92 1.03
CA GLY A 33 21.63 -12.80 0.81
C GLY A 33 21.00 -12.16 2.05
N GLU A 34 21.79 -11.58 2.97
CA GLU A 34 21.25 -10.64 3.97
C GLU A 34 20.66 -9.39 3.30
N GLU A 35 21.27 -8.96 2.19
CA GLU A 35 20.79 -7.86 1.36
C GLU A 35 19.43 -8.14 0.71
N ASP A 36 19.21 -9.36 0.22
CA ASP A 36 17.93 -9.78 -0.38
C ASP A 36 16.78 -9.74 0.65
N LYS A 37 17.05 -10.16 1.88
CA LYS A 37 16.09 -10.09 2.98
C LYS A 37 15.74 -8.65 3.33
N LEU A 38 16.75 -7.78 3.43
CA LEU A 38 16.55 -6.36 3.68
C LEU A 38 15.79 -5.68 2.52
N LYS A 39 16.02 -6.11 1.28
CA LYS A 39 15.26 -5.66 0.11
C LYS A 39 13.78 -6.04 0.24
N MET A 40 13.49 -7.31 0.53
CA MET A 40 12.11 -7.79 0.67
C MET A 40 11.37 -7.13 1.83
N ILE A 41 12.02 -6.92 2.98
CA ILE A 41 11.43 -6.20 4.12
C ILE A 41 11.09 -4.75 3.73
N ARG A 42 11.99 -4.08 3.00
CA ARG A 42 11.76 -2.71 2.51
C ARG A 42 10.59 -2.64 1.53
N GLU A 43 10.52 -3.59 0.58
CA GLU A 43 9.42 -3.70 -0.38
C GLU A 43 8.09 -3.91 0.33
N TYR A 44 8.01 -4.85 1.28
CA TYR A 44 6.80 -5.09 2.05
C TYR A 44 6.35 -3.86 2.83
N TRP A 45 7.29 -3.16 3.48
CA TRP A 45 6.99 -1.93 4.20
C TRP A 45 6.48 -0.80 3.29
N GLN A 46 7.06 -0.64 2.10
CA GLN A 46 6.57 0.32 1.10
C GLN A 46 5.15 -0.04 0.64
N MET A 47 4.89 -1.31 0.33
CA MET A 47 3.55 -1.78 -0.04
C MET A 47 2.53 -1.55 1.08
N SER A 48 2.86 -1.86 2.33
CA SER A 48 1.98 -1.63 3.47
C SER A 48 1.64 -0.14 3.65
N LYS A 49 2.60 0.75 3.38
CA LYS A 49 2.36 2.20 3.43
C LYS A 49 1.44 2.67 2.32
N VAL A 50 1.69 2.25 1.08
CA VAL A 50 0.81 2.57 -0.06
C VAL A 50 -0.61 2.11 0.25
N PHE A 51 -0.77 0.86 0.69
CA PHE A 51 -2.07 0.30 1.08
C PHE A 51 -2.77 1.14 2.16
N TYR A 52 -2.05 1.50 3.23
CA TYR A 52 -2.59 2.33 4.30
C TYR A 52 -3.07 3.70 3.79
N TYR A 53 -2.26 4.40 2.99
CA TYR A 53 -2.61 5.73 2.50
C TYR A 53 -3.75 5.70 1.49
N THR A 54 -3.80 4.70 0.62
CA THR A 54 -4.95 4.47 -0.28
C THR A 54 -6.23 4.26 0.53
N MET A 55 -6.19 3.41 1.57
CA MET A 55 -7.36 3.15 2.42
C MET A 55 -7.79 4.37 3.22
N LYS A 56 -6.84 5.16 3.71
CA LYS A 56 -7.13 6.45 4.34
C LYS A 56 -7.78 7.42 3.35
N GLY A 57 -7.31 7.44 2.11
CA GLY A 57 -7.89 8.23 1.01
C GLY A 57 -9.34 7.85 0.73
N ASP A 58 -9.62 6.55 0.62
CA ASP A 58 -10.98 6.01 0.41
C ASP A 58 -11.91 6.32 1.57
N TYR A 59 -11.43 6.20 2.80
CA TYR A 59 -12.21 6.55 3.99
C TYR A 59 -12.66 8.03 3.95
N HIS A 60 -11.73 8.94 3.71
CA HIS A 60 -12.05 10.38 3.63
C HIS A 60 -12.89 10.71 2.39
N ARG A 61 -12.70 10.00 1.28
CA ARG A 61 -13.53 10.14 0.08
C ARG A 61 -14.97 9.77 0.39
N TYR A 62 -15.20 8.62 1.03
CA TYR A 62 -16.52 8.18 1.45
C TYR A 62 -17.15 9.17 2.43
N LEU A 63 -16.40 9.70 3.39
CA LEU A 63 -16.89 10.77 4.28
C LEU A 63 -17.35 12.00 3.49
N ALA A 64 -16.63 12.41 2.44
CA ALA A 64 -16.97 13.55 1.61
C ALA A 64 -18.25 13.35 0.78
N GLU A 65 -18.67 12.11 0.52
CA GLU A 65 -19.92 11.80 -0.21
C GLU A 65 -21.17 12.19 0.59
N PHE A 66 -21.10 12.12 1.93
CA PHE A 66 -22.23 12.42 2.83
C PHE A 66 -22.06 13.75 3.59
N ALA A 67 -20.85 14.28 3.67
CA ALA A 67 -20.59 15.57 4.31
C ALA A 67 -21.11 16.75 3.46
N THR A 68 -21.31 17.91 4.12
CA THR A 68 -21.77 19.14 3.47
C THR A 68 -20.93 20.34 3.92
N GLY A 69 -21.02 21.46 3.18
CA GLY A 69 -20.33 22.70 3.54
C GLY A 69 -18.81 22.53 3.69
N ASN A 70 -18.27 23.03 4.81
CA ASN A 70 -16.84 22.98 5.10
C ASN A 70 -16.34 21.56 5.35
N ASP A 71 -17.14 20.70 5.98
CA ASP A 71 -16.76 19.32 6.31
C ASP A 71 -16.52 18.50 5.03
N ARG A 72 -17.32 18.75 3.98
CA ARG A 72 -17.10 18.12 2.66
C ARG A 72 -15.77 18.54 2.05
N LYS A 73 -15.44 19.83 2.16
CA LYS A 73 -14.18 20.38 1.63
C LYS A 73 -12.98 19.78 2.37
N GLU A 74 -13.04 19.73 3.70
CA GLU A 74 -11.99 19.16 4.53
C GLU A 74 -11.81 17.65 4.27
N ALA A 75 -12.90 16.89 4.18
CA ALA A 75 -12.85 15.46 3.84
C ALA A 75 -12.25 15.23 2.43
N ALA A 76 -12.62 16.05 1.44
CA ALA A 76 -12.06 15.97 0.09
C ALA A 76 -10.55 16.32 0.07
N GLU A 77 -10.13 17.34 0.80
CA GLU A 77 -8.72 17.72 0.93
C GLU A 77 -7.90 16.61 1.61
N ASN A 78 -8.41 16.03 2.69
CA ASN A 78 -7.77 14.92 3.39
C ASN A 78 -7.65 13.67 2.51
N SER A 79 -8.68 13.37 1.71
CA SER A 79 -8.64 12.30 0.72
C SER A 79 -7.54 12.54 -0.31
N LEU A 80 -7.47 13.74 -0.88
CA LEU A 80 -6.45 14.12 -1.88
C LEU A 80 -5.03 14.03 -1.31
N VAL A 81 -4.82 14.50 -0.08
CA VAL A 81 -3.51 14.41 0.59
C VAL A 81 -3.09 12.96 0.81
N ALA A 82 -4.02 12.09 1.22
CA ALA A 82 -3.73 10.68 1.43
C ALA A 82 -3.36 9.97 0.12
N TYR A 83 -4.10 10.20 -0.97
CA TYR A 83 -3.75 9.62 -2.27
C TYR A 83 -2.42 10.15 -2.83
N LYS A 84 -2.13 11.45 -2.65
CA LYS A 84 -0.80 12.00 -3.01
C LYS A 84 0.32 11.32 -2.24
N ALA A 85 0.13 11.14 -0.93
CA ALA A 85 1.11 10.43 -0.11
C ALA A 85 1.28 8.96 -0.56
N ALA A 86 0.23 8.30 -1.05
CA ALA A 86 0.33 6.97 -1.64
C ALA A 86 1.10 6.99 -2.97
N SER A 87 0.83 7.95 -3.86
CA SER A 87 1.48 8.06 -5.17
C SER A 87 2.96 8.46 -5.11
N ASP A 88 3.35 9.20 -4.07
CA ASP A 88 4.72 9.66 -3.88
C ASP A 88 5.65 8.55 -3.33
N ILE A 89 5.09 7.44 -2.84
CA ILE A 89 5.89 6.30 -2.39
C ILE A 89 6.42 5.57 -3.63
N PRO A 90 7.75 5.46 -3.80
CA PRO A 90 8.32 4.77 -4.95
C PRO A 90 7.92 3.29 -4.91
N MET A 91 7.11 2.86 -5.88
CA MET A 91 6.93 1.45 -6.18
C MET A 91 8.13 0.99 -7.00
N THR A 92 8.87 0.02 -6.48
CA THR A 92 9.89 -0.66 -7.27
C THR A 92 9.20 -1.54 -8.30
N ASP A 93 9.42 -1.24 -9.59
CA ASP A 93 8.90 -2.05 -10.69
C ASP A 93 9.31 -3.52 -10.51
N PHE A 94 8.31 -4.40 -10.52
CA PHE A 94 8.52 -5.84 -10.48
C PHE A 94 8.93 -6.33 -11.88
N HIS A 95 10.22 -6.21 -12.22
CA HIS A 95 10.82 -6.93 -13.35
C HIS A 95 11.60 -8.15 -12.87
#